data_AF-A0A8T3BYY6-F1
#
_entry.id   AF-A0A8T3BYY6-F1
#
_cell.length_a   1.000
_cell.length_b   1.000
_cell.length_c   1.000
_cell.angle_alpha   90.00
_cell.angle_beta   90.00
_cell.angle_gamma   90.00
#
_symmetry.space_group_name_H-M   'P 1'
#
loop_
_entity.id
_entity.type
_entity.pdbx_description
1 polymer ?
#
loop_
_entity_poly.entity_id
_entity_poly.type
_entity_poly.pdbx_seq_one_letter_code
_entity_poly.pdbx_strand_id
1 'polypeptide(L)'
;MFPKAVTNQDSICQILSILNITSSISYLGIPLAFRRLKVADYLPFIDSIDKKLLGWKANLLSLAGRLQFLKFTMINSIAYWIRGGIMPKTVLKHFKKISSRFLFFGDIGMSKKIHMVAWDRVFLPTHLGGLGLHSFLAMQYAFNCSIIMRMYNSTSLLSDWLSQCYISPWRPAPQAASIFWKSVCSTALNAKANFNFIITPNARIAVHWDHWCYNGDLDSFSDGFYVLQATNANTLIRDLIRENDWSLPISIPECVKLAIRDIKINMDTNNCIIWKNVKHNKFSDYINAFHDTKPDCSWSNLIWHKKYALRYTVYTWLALVGGLKTAEALLRRNISVPSTCSLCHVFPESSSHLFFECSYSYDILLKLIPSSRYLLFKPSILQLLEWISEDQNTIQTTKNYFSLISCCSIYFIWIERNARRFGNKYNSSSTTFLRIKNAVPWWIVFSGLFSGPPRKNSDNLWKSFFHKPAVLKWTHLVNDATPKQAPIGWSSGNHGDTISRNFCNLSPGVNVSGSQILLDIHYLVLHYLTFVLLDLARANFCARKSNP
;
A
#
# COMPACT_ATOMS: atom_id res chain seq x y z
N MET A 1 -11.06 44.08 8.08
CA MET A 1 -11.83 42.90 7.61
C MET A 1 -12.91 42.65 8.66
N PHE A 2 -14.19 42.88 8.36
CA PHE A 2 -15.24 42.93 9.39
C PHE A 2 -16.22 41.73 9.35
N PRO A 3 -16.81 41.34 10.50
CA PRO A 3 -17.93 40.42 10.54
C PRO A 3 -19.13 40.96 9.74
N LYS A 4 -19.92 40.07 9.13
CA LYS A 4 -21.11 40.42 8.33
C LYS A 4 -22.14 41.30 9.06
N ALA A 5 -22.14 41.31 10.39
CA ALA A 5 -23.09 42.06 11.21
C ALA A 5 -22.72 43.55 11.38
N VAL A 6 -21.52 43.96 10.97
CA VAL A 6 -21.08 45.36 11.10
C VAL A 6 -21.53 46.12 9.87
N THR A 7 -22.42 47.10 10.03
CA THR A 7 -22.92 47.98 8.97
C THR A 7 -22.00 49.19 8.71
N ASN A 8 -21.25 49.64 9.71
CA ASN A 8 -20.40 50.84 9.65
C ASN A 8 -18.93 50.54 9.27
N GLN A 9 -18.71 49.61 8.35
CA GLN A 9 -17.36 49.12 8.02
C GLN A 9 -16.46 50.21 7.44
N ASP A 10 -17.00 51.00 6.52
CA ASP A 10 -16.24 52.01 5.80
C ASP A 10 -15.93 53.22 6.70
N SER A 11 -16.83 53.59 7.60
CA SER A 11 -16.61 54.63 8.60
C SER A 11 -15.51 54.25 9.59
N ILE A 12 -15.50 53.00 10.08
CA ILE A 12 -14.45 52.52 10.99
C ILE A 12 -13.10 52.44 10.26
N CYS A 13 -13.08 52.00 9.00
CA CYS A 13 -11.87 51.97 8.18
C CYS A 13 -11.31 53.37 7.90
N GLN A 14 -12.17 54.36 7.67
CA GLN A 14 -11.77 55.76 7.49
C GLN A 14 -11.18 56.36 8.77
N ILE A 15 -11.82 56.13 9.94
CA ILE A 15 -11.33 56.63 11.24
C ILE A 15 -9.96 56.02 11.57
N LEU A 16 -9.78 54.72 11.35
CA LEU A 16 -8.54 54.02 11.67
C LEU A 16 -7.48 54.11 10.57
N SER A 17 -7.79 54.68 9.41
CA SER A 17 -6.92 54.71 8.22
C SER A 17 -6.46 53.31 7.78
N ILE A 18 -7.33 52.30 7.88
CA ILE A 18 -7.03 50.90 7.52
C ILE A 18 -7.84 50.51 6.27
N LEU A 19 -7.20 49.82 5.32
CA LEU A 19 -7.85 49.32 4.11
C LEU A 19 -8.95 48.28 4.43
N ASN A 20 -10.16 48.49 3.87
CA ASN A 20 -11.25 47.52 3.96
C ASN A 20 -11.04 46.36 2.96
N ILE A 21 -10.55 45.22 3.44
CA ILE A 21 -10.44 44.00 2.62
C ILE A 21 -11.79 43.27 2.65
N THR A 22 -12.52 43.32 1.54
CA THR A 22 -13.91 42.83 1.44
C THR A 22 -14.07 41.37 1.01
N SER A 23 -13.10 40.76 0.32
CA SER A 23 -13.34 39.52 -0.44
C SER A 23 -12.61 38.26 0.07
N SER A 24 -11.35 38.34 0.50
CA SER A 24 -10.58 37.27 1.17
C SER A 24 -9.11 37.67 1.35
N ILE A 25 -8.43 37.18 2.39
CA ILE A 25 -6.96 37.33 2.55
C ILE A 25 -6.31 35.96 2.30
N SER A 26 -5.28 35.87 1.46
CA SER A 26 -4.53 34.62 1.28
C SER A 26 -3.54 34.43 2.43
N TYR A 27 -3.63 33.31 3.16
CA TYR A 27 -2.68 32.93 4.19
C TYR A 27 -2.09 31.57 3.86
N LEU A 28 -0.75 31.52 3.70
CA LEU A 28 -0.02 30.32 3.28
C LEU A 28 -0.59 29.65 2.00
N GLY A 29 -1.21 30.45 1.13
CA GLY A 29 -1.83 29.97 -0.11
C GLY A 29 -3.28 29.50 0.01
N ILE A 30 -3.87 29.52 1.22
CA ILE A 30 -5.29 29.23 1.44
C ILE A 30 -6.04 30.57 1.63
N PRO A 31 -7.13 30.81 0.88
CA PRO A 31 -7.95 32.00 1.10
C PRO A 31 -8.68 31.90 2.44
N LEU A 32 -8.49 32.91 3.28
CA LEU A 32 -9.24 33.15 4.51
C LEU A 32 -10.37 34.13 4.22
N ALA A 33 -11.60 33.76 4.57
CA ALA A 33 -12.77 34.60 4.44
C ALA A 33 -13.71 34.38 5.63
N PHE A 34 -14.43 35.44 6.05
CA PHE A 34 -15.49 35.33 7.07
C PHE A 34 -16.75 34.63 6.57
N ARG A 35 -16.80 34.32 5.26
CA ARG A 35 -17.82 33.50 4.63
C ARG A 35 -17.26 32.12 4.33
N ARG A 36 -18.16 31.16 4.12
CA ARG A 36 -17.80 29.86 3.56
C ARG A 36 -17.05 30.03 2.24
N LEU A 37 -15.99 29.24 2.06
CA LEU A 37 -15.26 29.14 0.80
C LEU A 37 -16.19 28.61 -0.30
N LYS A 38 -16.31 29.40 -1.35
CA LYS A 38 -17.07 29.08 -2.57
C LYS A 38 -16.15 28.39 -3.56
N VAL A 39 -16.73 27.77 -4.59
CA VAL A 39 -15.96 27.13 -5.67
C VAL A 39 -14.99 28.11 -6.33
N ALA A 40 -15.36 29.39 -6.46
CA ALA A 40 -14.51 30.45 -7.00
C ALA A 40 -13.18 30.59 -6.25
N ASP A 41 -13.18 30.43 -4.93
CA ASP A 41 -11.97 30.58 -4.11
C ASP A 41 -10.98 29.42 -4.33
N TYR A 42 -11.45 28.28 -4.86
CA TYR A 42 -10.62 27.13 -5.21
C TYR A 42 -10.11 27.16 -6.65
N LEU A 43 -10.53 28.11 -7.50
CA LEU A 43 -10.10 28.20 -8.90
C LEU A 43 -8.56 28.32 -9.04
N PRO A 44 -7.86 29.18 -8.28
CA PRO A 44 -6.39 29.26 -8.39
C PRO A 44 -5.70 27.94 -8.04
N PHE A 45 -6.28 27.18 -7.11
CA PHE A 45 -5.78 25.86 -6.72
C PHE A 45 -6.01 24.81 -7.79
N ILE A 46 -7.22 24.80 -8.37
CA ILE A 46 -7.58 23.96 -9.51
C ILE A 46 -6.61 24.23 -10.67
N ASP A 47 -6.41 25.49 -11.04
CA ASP A 47 -5.54 25.86 -12.15
C ASP A 47 -4.07 25.47 -11.89
N SER A 48 -3.61 25.61 -10.64
CA SER A 48 -2.26 25.18 -10.25
C SER A 48 -2.06 23.67 -10.44
N ILE A 49 -3.06 22.88 -10.05
CA ILE A 49 -3.07 21.44 -10.22
C ILE A 49 -3.15 21.05 -11.70
N ASP A 50 -4.01 21.70 -12.46
CA ASP A 50 -4.20 21.43 -13.89
C ASP A 50 -2.91 21.74 -14.65
N LYS A 51 -2.26 22.87 -14.37
CA LYS A 51 -0.95 23.22 -14.93
C LYS A 51 0.13 22.18 -14.59
N LYS A 52 0.15 21.65 -13.36
CA LYS A 52 1.10 20.59 -12.95
C LYS A 52 0.86 19.30 -13.72
N LEU A 53 -0.39 18.96 -14.02
CA LEU A 53 -0.75 17.73 -14.73
C LEU A 53 -0.64 17.85 -16.25
N LEU A 54 -0.79 19.06 -16.80
CA LEU A 54 -0.62 19.36 -18.24
C LEU A 54 0.84 19.59 -18.64
N GLY A 55 1.75 19.75 -17.67
CA GLY A 55 3.16 20.03 -17.95
C GLY A 55 3.79 18.98 -18.86
N TRP A 56 4.63 19.41 -19.80
CA TRP A 56 5.29 18.55 -20.80
C TRP A 56 5.98 17.30 -20.21
N LYS A 57 6.64 17.44 -19.04
CA LYS A 57 7.24 16.31 -18.31
C LYS A 57 6.21 15.25 -17.91
N ALA A 58 5.00 15.67 -17.56
CA ALA A 58 3.91 14.79 -17.14
C ALA A 58 3.36 13.96 -18.31
N ASN A 59 3.40 14.48 -19.53
CA ASN A 59 2.95 13.80 -20.76
C ASN A 59 3.90 12.67 -21.19
N LEU A 60 5.18 12.73 -20.80
CA LEU A 60 6.19 11.70 -21.09
C LEU A 60 6.22 10.57 -20.04
N LEU A 61 5.39 10.64 -19.00
CA LEU A 61 5.42 9.67 -17.91
C LEU A 61 4.74 8.35 -18.30
N SER A 62 5.44 7.26 -17.97
CA SER A 62 4.84 5.93 -17.95
C SER A 62 3.63 5.88 -16.98
N LEU A 63 2.76 4.88 -17.13
CA LEU A 63 1.61 4.69 -16.23
C LEU A 63 2.02 4.67 -14.75
N ALA A 64 3.10 3.98 -14.41
CA ALA A 64 3.65 3.96 -13.06
C ALA A 64 4.21 5.32 -12.62
N GLY A 65 4.85 6.06 -13.54
CA GLY A 65 5.30 7.43 -13.27
C GLY A 65 4.14 8.38 -12.99
N ARG A 66 3.04 8.26 -13.74
CA ARG A 66 1.81 9.05 -13.52
C ARG A 66 1.16 8.73 -12.19
N LEU A 67 1.09 7.45 -11.81
CA LEU A 67 0.62 7.03 -10.48
C LEU A 67 1.46 7.66 -9.37
N GLN A 68 2.78 7.61 -9.50
CA GLN A 68 3.71 8.17 -8.52
C GLN A 68 3.59 9.70 -8.44
N PHE A 69 3.42 10.37 -9.57
CA PHE A 69 3.17 11.81 -9.64
C PHE A 69 1.87 12.19 -8.92
N LEU A 70 0.77 11.46 -9.15
CA LEU A 70 -0.48 11.68 -8.42
C LEU A 70 -0.28 11.48 -6.92
N LYS A 71 0.43 10.44 -6.51
CA LYS A 71 0.66 10.12 -5.11
C LYS A 71 1.47 11.21 -4.39
N PHE A 72 2.55 11.70 -4.98
CA PHE A 72 3.43 12.66 -4.31
C PHE A 72 3.06 14.13 -4.52
N THR A 73 2.49 14.49 -5.67
CA THR A 73 2.22 15.90 -5.97
C THR A 73 0.76 16.23 -5.69
N MET A 74 -0.18 15.46 -6.24
CA MET A 74 -1.61 15.77 -6.14
C MET A 74 -2.18 15.48 -4.76
N ILE A 75 -2.00 14.26 -4.25
CA ILE A 75 -2.56 13.86 -2.96
C ILE A 75 -2.00 14.73 -1.83
N ASN A 76 -0.70 15.05 -1.85
CA ASN A 76 -0.10 15.94 -0.86
C ASN A 76 -0.63 17.39 -0.95
N SER A 77 -0.78 17.93 -2.16
CA SER A 77 -1.36 19.27 -2.35
C SER A 77 -2.80 19.32 -1.84
N ILE A 78 -3.61 18.31 -2.15
CA ILE A 78 -5.01 18.25 -1.71
C ILE A 78 -5.08 18.03 -0.19
N ALA A 79 -4.21 17.20 0.38
CA ALA A 79 -4.14 17.00 1.82
C ALA A 79 -3.80 18.29 2.57
N TYR A 80 -2.99 19.20 2.01
CA TYR A 80 -2.75 20.51 2.61
C TYR A 80 -4.04 21.35 2.66
N TRP A 81 -4.79 21.41 1.56
CA TRP A 81 -6.03 22.18 1.49
C TRP A 81 -7.16 21.58 2.33
N ILE A 82 -7.25 20.25 2.44
CA ILE A 82 -8.21 19.57 3.34
C ILE A 82 -7.99 19.97 4.80
N ARG A 83 -6.73 20.26 5.21
CA ARG A 83 -6.44 20.74 6.56
C ARG A 83 -6.94 22.16 6.83
N GLY A 84 -6.92 23.02 5.82
CA GLY A 84 -7.36 24.41 5.95
C GLY A 84 -8.86 24.62 5.80
N GLY A 85 -9.57 23.71 5.13
CA GLY A 85 -11.03 23.83 5.01
C GLY A 85 -11.72 22.65 4.35
N ILE A 86 -13.04 22.57 4.55
CA ILE A 86 -13.88 21.56 3.90
C ILE A 86 -14.04 21.90 2.42
N MET A 87 -13.53 21.02 1.56
CA MET A 87 -13.70 21.16 0.11
C MET A 87 -15.15 20.89 -0.34
N PRO A 88 -15.72 21.74 -1.21
CA PRO A 88 -16.98 21.45 -1.87
C PRO A 88 -16.93 20.16 -2.70
N LYS A 89 -18.03 19.41 -2.75
CA LYS A 89 -18.15 18.18 -3.53
C LYS A 89 -17.87 18.39 -5.03
N THR A 90 -18.16 19.58 -5.56
CA THR A 90 -17.87 19.97 -6.96
C THR A 90 -16.38 19.97 -7.26
N VAL A 91 -15.57 20.54 -6.37
CA VAL A 91 -14.10 20.58 -6.47
C VAL A 91 -13.53 19.16 -6.38
N LEU A 92 -14.03 18.33 -5.46
CA LEU A 92 -13.62 16.93 -5.34
C LEU A 92 -13.95 16.12 -6.61
N LYS A 93 -15.13 16.32 -7.22
CA LYS A 93 -15.52 15.68 -8.49
C LYS A 93 -14.59 16.08 -9.63
N HIS A 94 -14.19 17.35 -9.68
CA HIS A 94 -13.25 17.85 -10.66
C HIS A 94 -11.87 17.19 -10.51
N PHE A 95 -11.31 17.14 -9.29
CA PHE A 95 -10.04 16.43 -9.05
C PHE A 95 -10.11 14.94 -9.34
N LYS A 96 -11.23 14.26 -9.00
CA LYS A 96 -11.46 12.86 -9.39
C LYS A 96 -11.40 12.70 -10.91
N LYS A 97 -12.10 13.55 -11.66
CA LYS A 97 -12.14 13.52 -13.13
C LYS A 97 -10.76 13.69 -13.74
N ILE A 98 -10.03 14.73 -13.35
CA ILE A 98 -8.71 15.03 -13.91
C ILE A 98 -7.67 13.98 -13.54
N SER A 99 -7.64 13.54 -12.28
CA SER A 99 -6.73 12.48 -11.83
C SER A 99 -6.95 11.18 -12.62
N SER A 100 -8.21 10.85 -12.91
CA SER A 100 -8.56 9.68 -13.71
C SER A 100 -8.09 9.77 -15.15
N ARG A 101 -8.31 10.92 -15.79
CA ARG A 101 -7.87 11.16 -17.18
C ARG A 101 -6.35 11.13 -17.28
N PHE A 102 -5.68 11.82 -16.35
CA PHE A 102 -4.22 11.83 -16.28
C PHE A 102 -3.67 10.41 -16.11
N LEU A 103 -4.13 9.65 -15.11
CA LEU A 103 -3.60 8.32 -14.82
C LEU A 103 -3.76 7.35 -16.00
N PHE A 104 -4.93 7.29 -16.64
CA PHE A 104 -5.17 6.28 -17.67
C PHE A 104 -4.78 6.74 -19.07
N PHE A 105 -5.00 8.01 -19.42
CA PHE A 105 -4.86 8.48 -20.80
C PHE A 105 -3.65 9.37 -21.05
N GLY A 106 -3.05 9.93 -19.99
CA GLY A 106 -1.86 10.77 -20.09
C GLY A 106 -2.15 12.13 -20.70
N ASP A 107 -3.44 12.45 -20.77
CA ASP A 107 -3.99 13.66 -21.36
C ASP A 107 -5.24 14.04 -20.58
N ILE A 108 -5.39 15.32 -20.31
CA ILE A 108 -6.53 15.90 -19.61
C ILE A 108 -7.57 16.41 -20.62
N GLY A 109 -7.14 16.70 -21.86
CA GLY A 109 -7.96 17.23 -22.94
C GLY A 109 -9.14 16.32 -23.30
N MET A 110 -10.22 16.89 -23.85
CA MET A 110 -11.60 16.35 -23.91
C MET A 110 -11.82 15.05 -24.72
N SER A 111 -10.77 14.33 -25.12
CA SER A 111 -10.92 13.05 -25.82
C SER A 111 -11.82 12.10 -25.02
N LYS A 112 -12.87 11.59 -25.68
CA LYS A 112 -13.79 10.58 -25.12
C LYS A 112 -13.09 9.23 -25.13
N LYS A 113 -12.18 9.02 -24.18
CA LYS A 113 -11.49 7.74 -23.99
C LYS A 113 -12.22 6.93 -22.91
N ILE A 114 -12.31 5.61 -23.13
CA ILE A 114 -13.06 4.70 -22.27
C ILE A 114 -12.23 4.30 -21.06
N HIS A 115 -12.79 4.51 -19.86
CA HIS A 115 -12.21 4.04 -18.60
C HIS A 115 -12.51 2.56 -18.41
N MET A 116 -11.47 1.73 -18.29
CA MET A 116 -11.64 0.30 -18.08
C MET A 116 -11.93 -0.03 -16.60
N VAL A 117 -11.41 0.77 -15.67
CA VAL A 117 -11.51 0.56 -14.23
C VAL A 117 -12.25 1.71 -13.56
N ALA A 118 -13.11 1.38 -12.60
CA ALA A 118 -13.78 2.37 -11.76
C ALA A 118 -12.78 3.14 -10.88
N TRP A 119 -12.90 4.46 -10.83
CA TRP A 119 -11.96 5.31 -10.10
C TRP A 119 -11.93 5.06 -8.60
N ASP A 120 -13.07 4.71 -7.99
CA ASP A 120 -13.12 4.46 -6.55
C ASP A 120 -12.31 3.21 -6.14
N ARG A 121 -12.05 2.27 -7.07
CA ARG A 121 -11.14 1.13 -6.84
C ARG A 121 -9.67 1.55 -6.83
N VAL A 122 -9.30 2.59 -7.59
CA VAL A 122 -7.95 3.17 -7.59
C VAL A 122 -7.63 3.82 -6.24
N PHE A 123 -8.63 4.45 -5.61
CA PHE A 123 -8.51 5.12 -4.31
C PHE A 123 -8.52 4.19 -3.09
N LEU A 124 -8.53 2.88 -3.30
CA LEU A 124 -8.39 1.94 -2.20
C LEU A 124 -6.90 1.80 -1.79
N PRO A 125 -6.64 1.60 -0.50
CA PRO A 125 -5.35 1.10 -0.02
C PRO A 125 -4.91 -0.17 -0.74
N THR A 126 -3.61 -0.44 -0.72
CA THR A 126 -3.02 -1.61 -1.40
C THR A 126 -3.52 -2.94 -0.83
N HIS A 127 -3.74 -3.03 0.50
CA HIS A 127 -4.25 -4.23 1.16
C HIS A 127 -5.70 -4.57 0.75
N LEU A 128 -6.50 -3.57 0.36
CA LEU A 128 -7.85 -3.75 -0.19
C LEU A 128 -7.87 -3.93 -1.72
N GLY A 129 -6.72 -4.20 -2.33
CA GLY A 129 -6.61 -4.42 -3.77
C GLY A 129 -6.69 -3.14 -4.62
N GLY A 130 -6.42 -1.97 -4.04
CA GLY A 130 -6.29 -0.71 -4.78
C GLY A 130 -4.85 -0.37 -5.19
N LEU A 131 -4.65 0.82 -5.76
CA LEU A 131 -3.34 1.34 -6.15
C LEU A 131 -2.63 2.14 -5.04
N GLY A 132 -3.25 2.26 -3.86
CA GLY A 132 -2.67 2.98 -2.72
C GLY A 132 -2.69 4.51 -2.87
N LEU A 133 -3.65 5.05 -3.63
CA LEU A 133 -3.99 6.47 -3.61
C LEU A 133 -5.07 6.70 -2.55
N HIS A 134 -4.89 7.69 -1.67
CA HIS A 134 -5.87 7.94 -0.62
C HIS A 134 -7.11 8.66 -1.17
N SER A 135 -8.30 8.14 -0.86
CA SER A 135 -9.56 8.84 -1.13
C SER A 135 -9.60 10.19 -0.41
N PHE A 136 -10.13 11.22 -1.07
CA PHE A 136 -10.30 12.56 -0.47
C PHE A 136 -11.16 12.54 0.79
N LEU A 137 -12.21 11.70 0.81
CA LEU A 137 -13.08 11.54 1.97
C LEU A 137 -12.36 10.83 3.12
N ALA A 138 -11.54 9.82 2.81
CA ALA A 138 -10.73 9.14 3.81
C ALA A 138 -9.68 10.07 4.42
N MET A 139 -9.10 10.98 3.62
CA MET A 139 -8.18 12.01 4.13
C MET A 139 -8.90 13.03 5.03
N GLN A 140 -10.12 13.43 4.69
CA GLN A 140 -10.92 14.32 5.55
C GLN A 140 -11.28 13.62 6.87
N TYR A 141 -11.72 12.36 6.82
CA TYR A 141 -11.97 11.54 8.00
C TYR A 141 -10.72 11.43 8.89
N ALA A 142 -9.58 11.08 8.30
CA ALA A 142 -8.31 10.97 9.02
C ALA A 142 -7.86 12.29 9.66
N PHE A 143 -8.11 13.43 8.99
CA PHE A 143 -7.84 14.74 9.55
C PHE A 143 -8.74 15.06 10.75
N ASN A 144 -10.04 14.74 10.66
CA ASN A 144 -10.97 14.90 11.77
C ASN A 144 -10.56 14.04 12.97
N CYS A 145 -10.18 12.77 12.77
CA CYS A 145 -9.66 11.91 13.83
C CYS A 145 -8.40 12.49 14.47
N SER A 146 -7.48 13.04 13.65
CA SER A 146 -6.28 13.68 14.17
C SER A 146 -6.59 14.94 15.00
N ILE A 147 -7.65 15.68 14.68
CA ILE A 147 -8.08 16.85 15.46
C ILE A 147 -8.68 16.43 16.79
N ILE A 148 -9.54 15.41 16.80
CA ILE A 148 -10.09 14.82 18.03
C ILE A 148 -8.94 14.41 18.95
N MET A 149 -7.96 13.66 18.44
CA MET A 149 -6.80 13.22 19.21
C MET A 149 -6.00 14.40 19.79
N ARG A 150 -5.79 15.47 19.01
CA ARG A 150 -5.07 16.66 19.47
C ARG A 150 -5.86 17.46 20.51
N MET A 151 -7.18 17.48 20.42
CA MET A 151 -8.03 18.17 21.38
C MET A 151 -7.88 17.61 22.80
N TYR A 152 -7.65 16.30 22.93
CA TYR A 152 -7.48 15.67 24.24
C TYR A 152 -6.01 15.54 24.68
N ASN A 153 -5.08 15.26 23.75
CA ASN A 153 -3.68 14.97 24.10
C ASN A 153 -2.75 16.20 24.06
N SER A 154 -3.18 17.33 23.49
CA SER A 154 -2.33 18.52 23.37
C SER A 154 -2.95 19.76 24.00
N THR A 155 -2.14 20.52 24.72
CA THR A 155 -2.47 21.85 25.26
C THR A 155 -2.10 22.93 24.24
N SER A 156 -2.79 22.92 23.10
CA SER A 156 -2.66 23.99 22.10
C SER A 156 -3.79 25.00 22.26
N LEU A 157 -3.57 26.26 21.86
CA LEU A 157 -4.65 27.28 21.85
C LEU A 157 -5.91 26.80 21.12
N LEU A 158 -5.73 26.05 20.02
CA LEU A 158 -6.85 25.45 19.28
C LEU A 158 -7.57 24.40 20.14
N SER A 159 -6.83 23.55 20.84
CA SER A 159 -7.40 22.53 21.73
C SER A 159 -8.17 23.16 22.88
N ASP A 160 -7.60 24.19 23.52
CA ASP A 160 -8.23 24.95 24.60
C ASP A 160 -9.53 25.61 24.12
N TRP A 161 -9.47 26.28 22.96
CA TRP A 161 -10.62 26.92 22.35
C TRP A 161 -11.72 25.92 21.97
N LEU A 162 -11.38 24.79 21.35
CA LEU A 162 -12.35 23.75 20.99
C LEU A 162 -13.01 23.14 22.23
N SER A 163 -12.22 22.86 23.26
CA SER A 163 -12.70 22.32 24.54
C SER A 163 -13.65 23.30 25.23
N GLN A 164 -13.36 24.60 25.21
CA GLN A 164 -14.24 25.61 25.81
C GLN A 164 -15.52 25.85 25.01
N CYS A 165 -15.44 25.86 23.68
CA CYS A 165 -16.61 26.12 22.84
C CYS A 165 -17.57 24.93 22.73
N TYR A 166 -17.04 23.71 22.69
CA TYR A 166 -17.85 22.53 22.35
C TYR A 166 -17.81 21.42 23.40
N ILE A 167 -16.84 21.43 24.32
CA ILE A 167 -16.63 20.46 25.41
C ILE A 167 -16.23 19.07 24.89
N SER A 168 -17.09 18.43 24.09
CA SER A 168 -16.89 17.08 23.58
C SER A 168 -17.30 16.97 22.10
N PRO A 169 -16.56 16.22 21.26
CA PRO A 169 -16.94 15.90 19.89
C PRO A 169 -18.16 14.98 19.79
N TRP A 170 -18.47 14.22 20.84
CA TRP A 170 -19.62 13.29 20.87
C TRP A 170 -20.93 13.96 21.25
N ARG A 171 -20.87 15.20 21.78
CA ARG A 171 -22.05 16.03 21.98
C ARG A 171 -22.69 16.39 20.62
N PRO A 172 -24.04 16.32 20.50
CA PRO A 172 -24.73 16.79 19.30
C PRO A 172 -24.35 18.23 18.96
N ALA A 173 -23.91 18.46 17.72
CA ALA A 173 -23.40 19.75 17.31
C ALA A 173 -24.50 20.84 17.37
N PRO A 174 -24.24 22.00 18.02
CA PRO A 174 -25.17 23.12 18.02
C PRO A 174 -25.56 23.57 16.59
N GLN A 175 -26.77 24.10 16.41
CA GLN A 175 -27.23 24.55 15.08
C GLN A 175 -26.31 25.62 14.49
N ALA A 176 -25.82 26.55 15.32
CA ALA A 176 -24.87 27.60 14.98
C ALA A 176 -23.42 27.13 14.78
N ALA A 177 -23.11 25.85 15.06
CA ALA A 177 -21.75 25.33 14.93
C ALA A 177 -21.27 25.30 13.48
N SER A 178 -19.96 25.45 13.32
CA SER A 178 -19.32 25.40 12.01
C SER A 178 -19.55 24.05 11.31
N ILE A 179 -19.59 24.05 9.97
CA ILE A 179 -19.67 22.82 9.16
C ILE A 179 -18.47 21.92 9.44
N PHE A 180 -17.32 22.53 9.75
CA PHE A 180 -16.13 21.83 10.21
C PHE A 180 -16.43 21.00 11.47
N TRP A 181 -16.96 21.63 12.52
CA TRP A 181 -17.32 20.93 13.75
C TRP A 181 -18.37 19.84 13.53
N LYS A 182 -19.41 20.11 12.73
CA LYS A 182 -20.41 19.09 12.35
C LYS A 182 -19.76 17.88 11.66
N SER A 183 -18.75 18.11 10.82
CA SER A 183 -17.96 17.03 10.20
C SER A 183 -17.15 16.25 11.23
N VAL A 184 -16.55 16.93 12.22
CA VAL A 184 -15.81 16.28 13.32
C VAL A 184 -16.75 15.42 14.16
N CYS A 185 -17.91 15.94 14.60
CA CYS A 185 -18.90 15.16 15.35
C CYS A 185 -19.37 13.92 14.59
N SER A 186 -19.70 14.05 13.30
CA SER A 186 -20.07 12.89 12.48
C SER A 186 -18.95 11.85 12.36
N THR A 187 -17.69 12.30 12.38
CA THR A 187 -16.53 11.41 12.35
C THR A 187 -16.33 10.72 13.72
N ALA A 188 -16.51 11.45 14.81
CA ALA A 188 -16.41 10.94 16.17
C ALA A 188 -17.43 9.81 16.44
N LEU A 189 -18.67 9.99 15.98
CA LEU A 189 -19.71 8.97 16.07
C LEU A 189 -19.36 7.70 15.27
N ASN A 190 -18.91 7.84 14.02
CA ASN A 190 -18.50 6.71 13.19
C ASN A 190 -17.27 5.96 13.74
N ALA A 191 -16.39 6.67 14.45
CA ALA A 191 -15.12 6.16 14.95
C ALA A 191 -15.15 5.82 16.45
N LYS A 192 -16.33 5.82 17.10
CA LYS A 192 -16.48 5.68 18.57
C LYS A 192 -15.70 4.46 19.11
N ALA A 193 -15.89 3.30 18.49
CA ALA A 193 -15.24 2.04 18.88
C ALA A 193 -13.70 2.02 18.71
N ASN A 194 -13.14 2.97 17.96
CA ASN A 194 -11.69 3.02 17.71
C ASN A 194 -10.95 3.93 18.71
N PHE A 195 -11.67 4.81 19.42
CA PHE A 195 -11.10 5.67 20.44
C PHE A 195 -11.21 4.97 21.80
N ASN A 196 -10.10 4.91 22.55
CA ASN A 196 -10.07 4.39 23.90
C ASN A 196 -9.54 5.49 24.81
N PHE A 197 -10.24 5.76 25.91
CA PHE A 197 -9.85 6.78 26.87
C PHE A 197 -8.91 6.20 27.93
N ILE A 198 -7.90 6.98 28.28
CA ILE A 198 -7.08 6.75 29.48
C ILE A 198 -7.37 7.88 30.44
N ILE A 199 -7.79 7.51 31.63
CA ILE A 199 -8.11 8.48 32.68
C ILE A 199 -6.80 8.95 33.29
N THR A 200 -6.52 10.24 33.09
CA THR A 200 -5.40 10.94 33.71
C THR A 200 -5.95 12.06 34.60
N PRO A 201 -5.25 12.47 35.66
CA PRO A 201 -5.75 13.47 36.62
C PRO A 201 -6.09 14.81 35.95
N ASN A 202 -5.36 15.18 34.90
CA ASN A 202 -5.53 16.44 34.17
C ASN A 202 -6.37 16.30 32.90
N ALA A 203 -7.06 15.18 32.72
CA ALA A 203 -7.79 14.90 31.49
C ALA A 203 -9.00 15.83 31.32
N ARG A 204 -9.12 16.44 30.14
CA ARG A 204 -10.28 17.24 29.72
C ARG A 204 -11.40 16.36 29.15
N ILE A 205 -11.70 15.26 29.83
CA ILE A 205 -12.72 14.32 29.42
C ILE A 205 -14.04 14.75 30.03
N ALA A 206 -15.08 14.85 29.20
CA ALA A 206 -16.42 15.20 29.64
C ALA A 206 -17.12 13.98 30.23
N VAL A 207 -17.62 14.09 31.46
CA VAL A 207 -18.22 12.97 32.19
C VAL A 207 -19.45 12.40 31.48
N HIS A 208 -20.29 13.29 30.93
CA HIS A 208 -21.57 12.94 30.32
C HIS A 208 -21.48 12.46 28.87
N TRP A 209 -20.58 13.04 28.09
CA TRP A 209 -20.59 12.89 26.62
C TRP A 209 -19.52 11.92 26.09
N ASP A 210 -18.43 11.74 26.82
CA ASP A 210 -17.31 10.91 26.36
C ASP A 210 -17.49 9.46 26.81
N HIS A 211 -17.08 8.50 25.99
CA HIS A 211 -17.28 7.07 26.26
C HIS A 211 -16.15 6.43 27.07
N TRP A 212 -15.81 7.05 28.20
CA TRP A 212 -14.67 6.67 29.04
C TRP A 212 -14.94 5.46 29.95
N CYS A 213 -16.22 5.11 30.19
CA CYS A 213 -16.61 3.98 31.02
C CYS A 213 -16.96 2.76 30.14
N TYR A 214 -16.10 1.73 30.12
CA TYR A 214 -16.28 0.49 29.36
C TYR A 214 -16.70 0.67 27.87
N ASN A 215 -16.17 1.69 27.19
CA ASN A 215 -16.50 2.06 25.79
C ASN A 215 -17.96 2.51 25.56
N GLY A 216 -18.71 2.75 26.63
CA GLY A 216 -20.05 3.34 26.62
C GLY A 216 -20.08 4.73 27.24
N ASP A 217 -21.14 5.48 26.96
CA ASP A 217 -21.41 6.75 27.66
C ASP A 217 -22.02 6.42 29.03
N LEU A 218 -21.72 7.19 30.07
CA LEU A 218 -22.24 6.91 31.42
C LEU A 218 -23.78 6.88 31.48
N ASP A 219 -24.43 7.64 30.59
CA ASP A 219 -25.89 7.65 30.41
C ASP A 219 -26.43 6.32 29.88
N SER A 220 -25.68 5.61 29.03
CA SER A 220 -26.08 4.29 28.52
C SER A 220 -26.03 3.20 29.58
N PHE A 221 -25.26 3.40 30.65
CA PHE A 221 -25.13 2.48 31.78
C PHE A 221 -26.12 2.75 32.91
N SER A 222 -26.71 3.95 32.96
CA SER A 222 -27.51 4.45 34.09
C SER A 222 -28.98 4.79 33.73
N ASP A 223 -29.48 4.27 32.60
CA ASP A 223 -30.79 4.59 32.01
C ASP A 223 -31.04 6.11 31.82
N GLY A 224 -29.96 6.89 31.65
CA GLY A 224 -29.96 8.32 31.33
C GLY A 224 -30.48 9.29 32.41
N PHE A 225 -31.28 8.83 33.38
CA PHE A 225 -32.02 9.73 34.27
C PHE A 225 -31.22 10.24 35.47
N TYR A 226 -30.28 9.45 36.01
CA TYR A 226 -29.65 9.76 37.30
C TYR A 226 -28.40 10.65 37.20
N VAL A 227 -27.59 10.48 36.15
CA VAL A 227 -26.31 11.21 36.02
C VAL A 227 -26.55 12.67 35.62
N LEU A 228 -27.49 12.94 34.71
CA LEU A 228 -27.85 14.30 34.26
C LEU A 228 -28.42 15.20 35.37
N GLN A 229 -29.02 14.62 36.41
CA GLN A 229 -29.51 15.36 37.58
C GLN A 229 -28.42 15.59 38.64
N ALA A 230 -27.42 14.71 38.70
CA ALA A 230 -26.39 14.70 39.73
C ALA A 230 -25.23 15.68 39.45
N THR A 231 -24.92 15.95 38.17
CA THR A 231 -23.79 16.78 37.75
C THR A 231 -24.16 17.73 36.62
N ASN A 232 -23.55 18.93 36.58
CA ASN A 232 -23.71 19.85 35.46
C ASN A 232 -23.22 19.19 34.16
N ALA A 233 -23.93 19.37 33.04
CA ALA A 233 -23.59 18.78 31.74
C ALA A 233 -22.17 19.10 31.19
N ASN A 234 -21.46 20.02 31.84
CA ASN A 234 -20.12 20.48 31.50
C ASN A 234 -19.04 19.99 32.48
N THR A 235 -19.35 19.09 33.43
CA THR A 235 -18.36 18.55 34.38
C THR A 235 -17.28 17.75 33.66
N LEU A 236 -16.03 18.00 34.03
CA LEU A 236 -14.88 17.26 33.53
C LEU A 236 -14.41 16.24 34.57
N ILE A 237 -13.80 15.15 34.11
CA ILE A 237 -13.27 14.10 34.98
C ILE A 237 -12.23 14.66 35.97
N ARG A 238 -11.40 15.61 35.54
CA ARG A 238 -10.43 16.28 36.44
C ARG A 238 -11.09 16.91 37.68
N ASP A 239 -12.35 17.33 37.58
CA ASP A 239 -13.07 17.98 38.68
C ASP A 239 -13.59 16.93 39.69
N LEU A 240 -13.65 15.66 39.30
CA LEU A 240 -14.06 14.51 40.11
C LEU A 240 -12.89 13.76 40.73
N ILE A 241 -11.65 14.03 40.31
CA ILE A 241 -10.44 13.41 40.87
C ILE A 241 -9.86 14.34 41.93
N ARG A 242 -9.77 13.87 43.18
CA ARG A 242 -9.05 14.56 44.26
C ARG A 242 -8.07 13.58 44.88
N GLU A 243 -6.81 14.01 45.03
CA GLU A 243 -5.76 13.21 45.70
C GLU A 243 -5.58 11.80 45.12
N ASN A 244 -5.75 11.65 43.79
CA ASN A 244 -5.67 10.38 43.05
C ASN A 244 -6.79 9.36 43.34
N ASP A 245 -7.87 9.80 44.00
CA ASP A 245 -9.07 9.00 44.19
C ASP A 245 -10.32 9.68 43.60
N TRP A 246 -11.33 8.87 43.35
CA TRP A 246 -12.61 9.30 42.81
C TRP A 246 -13.46 9.98 43.89
N SER A 247 -13.61 11.30 43.80
CA SER A 247 -14.54 12.10 44.61
C SER A 247 -15.87 12.26 43.88
N LEU A 248 -16.73 11.25 44.01
CA LEU A 248 -18.04 11.21 43.34
C LEU A 248 -19.14 11.86 44.20
N PRO A 249 -20.03 12.70 43.62
CA PRO A 249 -21.20 13.22 44.30
C PRO A 249 -22.09 12.11 44.89
N ILE A 250 -22.70 12.40 46.04
CA ILE A 250 -23.58 11.48 46.77
C ILE A 250 -24.78 11.05 45.90
N SER A 251 -25.20 11.93 44.97
CA SER A 251 -26.32 11.77 44.04
C SER A 251 -26.14 10.68 42.97
N ILE A 252 -24.94 10.13 42.78
CA ILE A 252 -24.70 9.04 41.82
C ILE A 252 -25.05 7.68 42.47
N PRO A 253 -25.77 6.78 41.77
CA PRO A 253 -26.08 5.43 42.27
C PRO A 253 -24.82 4.62 42.63
N GLU A 254 -24.90 3.81 43.68
CA GLU A 254 -23.74 3.07 44.20
C GLU A 254 -23.17 2.05 43.19
N CYS A 255 -24.02 1.45 42.35
CA CYS A 255 -23.58 0.56 41.27
C CYS A 255 -22.67 1.28 40.25
N VAL A 256 -22.96 2.54 39.95
CA VAL A 256 -22.15 3.37 39.05
C VAL A 256 -20.87 3.82 39.76
N LYS A 257 -20.93 4.14 41.07
CA LYS A 257 -19.73 4.49 41.85
C LYS A 257 -18.73 3.34 41.91
N LEU A 258 -19.18 2.10 42.09
CA LEU A 258 -18.33 0.91 42.06
C LEU A 258 -17.67 0.74 40.68
N ALA A 259 -18.45 0.82 39.60
CA ALA A 259 -17.94 0.74 38.24
C ALA A 259 -16.89 1.82 37.92
N ILE A 260 -17.07 3.04 38.44
CA ILE A 260 -16.10 4.13 38.26
C ILE A 260 -14.83 3.89 39.10
N ARG A 261 -14.97 3.43 40.35
CA ARG A 261 -13.82 3.12 41.23
C ARG A 261 -12.94 2.00 40.68
N ASP A 262 -13.51 1.05 39.94
CA ASP A 262 -12.76 -0.03 39.29
C ASP A 262 -11.84 0.47 38.16
N ILE A 263 -12.06 1.69 37.65
CA ILE A 263 -11.24 2.23 36.57
C ILE A 263 -9.95 2.83 37.12
N LYS A 264 -8.82 2.22 36.74
CA LYS A 264 -7.47 2.65 37.13
C LYS A 264 -7.14 4.03 36.56
N ILE A 265 -6.76 4.95 37.44
CA ILE A 265 -6.20 6.26 37.07
C ILE A 265 -4.72 6.04 36.70
N ASN A 266 -4.33 6.42 35.49
CA ASN A 266 -2.97 6.21 35.00
C ASN A 266 -2.15 7.50 35.16
N MET A 267 -1.04 7.41 35.90
CA MET A 267 -0.15 8.54 36.20
C MET A 267 1.00 8.68 35.19
N ASP A 268 1.29 7.63 34.42
CA ASP A 268 2.54 7.54 33.64
C ASP A 268 2.44 8.17 32.25
N THR A 269 1.24 8.52 31.79
CA THR A 269 1.01 8.97 30.41
C THR A 269 0.28 10.30 30.33
N ASN A 270 0.85 11.26 29.60
CA ASN A 270 0.19 12.52 29.25
C ASN A 270 -0.95 12.36 28.20
N ASN A 271 -1.13 11.16 27.64
CA ASN A 271 -2.15 10.91 26.62
C ASN A 271 -3.48 10.55 27.28
N CYS A 272 -4.52 11.34 27.01
CA CYS A 272 -5.89 11.11 27.48
C CYS A 272 -6.68 10.18 26.54
N ILE A 273 -6.33 10.14 25.25
CA ILE A 273 -6.96 9.26 24.26
C ILE A 273 -5.91 8.48 23.49
N ILE A 274 -6.24 7.21 23.24
CA ILE A 274 -5.49 6.28 22.39
C ILE A 274 -6.39 5.77 21.26
N TRP A 275 -5.81 5.51 20.09
CA TRP A 275 -6.50 4.86 18.98
C TRP A 275 -6.17 3.37 18.97
N LYS A 276 -7.19 2.50 18.98
CA LYS A 276 -7.05 1.02 18.92
C LYS A 276 -5.91 0.46 19.80
N ASN A 277 -5.73 1.01 21.00
CA ASN A 277 -4.67 0.66 21.97
C ASN A 277 -3.21 0.91 21.55
N VAL A 278 -2.95 1.71 20.50
CA VAL A 278 -1.60 2.05 20.05
C VAL A 278 -1.15 3.41 20.58
N LYS A 279 -0.05 3.45 21.35
CA LYS A 279 0.48 4.70 21.94
C LYS A 279 0.83 5.79 20.91
N HIS A 280 1.25 5.39 19.71
CA HIS A 280 1.60 6.31 18.62
C HIS A 280 0.87 5.94 17.33
N ASN A 281 0.00 6.84 16.88
CA ASN A 281 -0.84 6.60 15.70
C ASN A 281 -0.29 7.35 14.50
N LYS A 282 -0.15 6.65 13.38
CA LYS A 282 0.20 7.27 12.11
C LYS A 282 -1.07 7.76 11.43
N PHE A 283 -0.94 8.83 10.63
CA PHE A 283 -2.05 9.34 9.83
C PHE A 283 -2.63 8.28 8.88
N SER A 284 -1.80 7.32 8.43
CA SER A 284 -2.22 6.16 7.63
C SER A 284 -3.24 5.28 8.35
N ASP A 285 -3.18 5.18 9.67
CA ASP A 285 -3.98 4.24 10.44
C ASP A 285 -5.44 4.72 10.48
N TYR A 286 -5.64 6.04 10.58
CA TYR A 286 -6.97 6.65 10.45
C TYR A 286 -7.54 6.51 9.04
N ILE A 287 -6.70 6.58 7.99
CA ILE A 287 -7.16 6.38 6.61
C ILE A 287 -7.60 4.93 6.41
N ASN A 288 -6.85 3.96 6.92
CA ASN A 288 -7.19 2.55 6.81
C ASN A 288 -8.50 2.26 7.55
N ALA A 289 -8.69 2.86 8.73
CA ALA A 289 -9.91 2.67 9.51
C ALA A 289 -11.19 3.15 8.83
N PHE A 290 -11.11 4.13 7.93
CA PHE A 290 -12.24 4.52 7.09
C PHE A 290 -12.72 3.38 6.19
N HIS A 291 -11.84 2.42 5.89
CA HIS A 291 -12.10 1.29 5.01
C HIS A 291 -12.24 -0.06 5.73
N ASP A 292 -12.24 -0.11 7.07
CA ASP A 292 -12.33 -1.35 7.86
C ASP A 292 -13.57 -2.20 7.54
N THR A 293 -14.63 -1.60 6.97
CA THR A 293 -15.82 -2.31 6.51
C THR A 293 -15.59 -3.21 5.30
N LYS A 294 -14.45 -3.09 4.62
CA LYS A 294 -14.13 -3.87 3.42
C LYS A 294 -13.18 -5.00 3.74
N PRO A 295 -13.40 -6.20 3.18
CA PRO A 295 -12.51 -7.33 3.40
C PRO A 295 -11.15 -7.09 2.75
N ASP A 296 -10.10 -7.60 3.41
CA ASP A 296 -8.76 -7.61 2.88
C ASP A 296 -8.65 -8.47 1.61
N CYS A 297 -7.80 -8.02 0.70
CA CYS A 297 -7.61 -8.67 -0.58
C CYS A 297 -6.46 -9.69 -0.48
N SER A 298 -6.76 -10.97 -0.69
CA SER A 298 -5.81 -12.10 -0.53
C SER A 298 -4.51 -11.93 -1.33
N TRP A 299 -4.61 -11.50 -2.58
CA TRP A 299 -3.45 -11.34 -3.47
C TRP A 299 -2.64 -10.05 -3.25
N SER A 300 -3.11 -9.11 -2.42
CA SER A 300 -2.49 -7.79 -2.26
C SER A 300 -1.03 -7.87 -1.81
N ASN A 301 -0.74 -8.75 -0.84
CA ASN A 301 0.59 -8.92 -0.26
C ASN A 301 1.60 -9.52 -1.25
N LEU A 302 1.13 -10.24 -2.28
CA LEU A 302 1.96 -10.83 -3.32
C LEU A 302 2.36 -9.79 -4.37
N ILE A 303 1.47 -8.86 -4.70
CA ILE A 303 1.73 -7.81 -5.69
C ILE A 303 2.49 -6.65 -5.07
N TRP A 304 2.08 -6.24 -3.86
CA TRP A 304 2.62 -5.08 -3.16
C TRP A 304 3.68 -5.48 -2.11
N HIS A 305 4.46 -6.53 -2.36
CA HIS A 305 5.51 -7.02 -1.46
C HIS A 305 6.68 -6.04 -1.34
N LYS A 306 7.52 -6.12 -0.29
CA LYS A 306 8.62 -5.16 -0.02
C LYS A 306 9.53 -4.79 -1.21
N LYS A 307 9.86 -5.75 -2.09
CA LYS A 307 10.76 -5.55 -3.25
C LYS A 307 10.03 -5.35 -4.59
N TYR A 308 8.79 -4.85 -4.56
CA TYR A 308 7.98 -4.71 -5.77
C TYR A 308 8.50 -3.61 -6.70
N ALA A 309 8.27 -3.77 -7.99
CA ALA A 309 8.57 -2.75 -8.99
C ALA A 309 7.26 -2.20 -9.56
N LEU A 310 6.94 -0.95 -9.19
CA LEU A 310 5.67 -0.28 -9.55
C LEU A 310 5.37 -0.33 -11.06
N ARG A 311 6.41 -0.25 -11.90
CA ARG A 311 6.31 -0.36 -13.36
C ARG A 311 5.56 -1.61 -13.81
N TYR A 312 5.82 -2.74 -13.18
CA TYR A 312 5.28 -4.04 -13.58
C TYR A 312 3.98 -4.35 -12.83
N THR A 313 3.97 -4.08 -11.53
CA THR A 313 2.84 -4.45 -10.66
C THR A 313 1.55 -3.71 -10.98
N VAL A 314 1.63 -2.47 -11.49
CA VAL A 314 0.44 -1.74 -11.94
C VAL A 314 -0.25 -2.43 -13.13
N TYR A 315 0.50 -3.10 -14.02
CA TYR A 315 -0.09 -3.85 -15.12
C TYR A 315 -0.68 -5.19 -14.66
N THR A 316 -0.04 -5.86 -13.70
CA THR A 316 -0.64 -7.03 -13.03
C THR A 316 -1.95 -6.67 -12.34
N TRP A 317 -1.97 -5.56 -11.61
CA TRP A 317 -3.18 -5.02 -10.99
C TRP A 317 -4.27 -4.72 -12.03
N LEU A 318 -3.91 -4.08 -13.16
CA LEU A 318 -4.84 -3.88 -14.26
C LEU A 318 -5.36 -5.20 -14.83
N ALA A 319 -4.52 -6.22 -14.94
CA ALA A 319 -4.92 -7.52 -15.45
C ALA A 319 -5.96 -8.19 -14.53
N LEU A 320 -5.71 -8.18 -13.22
CA LEU A 320 -6.60 -8.75 -12.20
C LEU A 320 -7.95 -8.04 -12.12
N VAL A 321 -7.94 -6.72 -12.27
CA VAL A 321 -9.15 -5.89 -12.17
C VAL A 321 -9.93 -5.85 -13.49
N GLY A 322 -9.46 -6.51 -14.55
CA GLY A 322 -10.07 -6.47 -15.89
C GLY A 322 -9.89 -5.11 -16.60
N GLY A 323 -8.87 -4.35 -16.19
CA GLY A 323 -8.52 -3.04 -16.71
C GLY A 323 -7.72 -3.06 -18.03
N LEU A 324 -7.17 -4.20 -18.43
CA LEU A 324 -6.47 -4.35 -19.70
C LEU A 324 -7.45 -4.37 -20.87
N LYS A 325 -7.07 -3.71 -21.98
CA LYS A 325 -7.88 -3.62 -23.21
C LYS A 325 -7.69 -4.84 -24.10
N THR A 326 -8.04 -6.02 -23.57
CA THR A 326 -8.07 -7.26 -24.36
C THR A 326 -9.23 -7.21 -25.37
N ALA A 327 -9.15 -8.01 -26.45
CA ALA A 327 -10.23 -8.05 -27.43
C ALA A 327 -11.55 -8.45 -26.77
N GLU A 328 -11.55 -9.47 -25.93
CA GLU A 328 -12.72 -9.89 -25.15
C GLU A 328 -13.30 -8.76 -24.27
N ALA A 329 -12.46 -7.99 -23.58
CA ALA A 329 -12.93 -6.89 -22.73
C ALA A 329 -13.54 -5.72 -23.53
N LEU A 330 -13.09 -5.51 -24.76
CA LEU A 330 -13.63 -4.49 -25.67
C LEU A 330 -14.93 -4.97 -26.34
N LEU A 331 -14.98 -6.23 -26.77
CA LEU A 331 -16.19 -6.84 -27.35
C LEU A 331 -17.34 -6.88 -26.36
N ARG A 332 -17.09 -7.22 -25.08
CA ARG A 332 -18.09 -7.13 -24.00
C ARG A 332 -18.67 -5.73 -23.79
N ARG A 333 -18.00 -4.70 -24.30
CA ARG A 333 -18.44 -3.29 -24.26
C ARG A 333 -18.99 -2.80 -25.59
N ASN A 334 -19.31 -3.71 -26.52
CA ASN A 334 -19.80 -3.43 -27.86
C ASN A 334 -18.83 -2.59 -28.72
N ILE A 335 -17.52 -2.73 -28.49
CA ILE A 335 -16.49 -2.09 -29.30
C ILE A 335 -15.97 -3.12 -30.31
N SER A 336 -16.20 -2.88 -31.59
CA SER A 336 -15.75 -3.77 -32.67
C SER A 336 -14.23 -3.81 -32.73
N VAL A 337 -13.66 -4.99 -32.51
CA VAL A 337 -12.22 -5.26 -32.62
C VAL A 337 -11.99 -6.69 -33.11
N PRO A 338 -10.89 -6.97 -33.84
CA PRO A 338 -10.49 -8.33 -34.16
C PRO A 338 -10.36 -9.16 -32.89
N SER A 339 -11.06 -10.30 -32.85
CA SER A 339 -11.11 -11.21 -31.73
C SER A 339 -9.86 -12.09 -31.63
N THR A 340 -9.11 -12.27 -32.72
CA THR A 340 -7.93 -13.14 -32.78
C THR A 340 -6.75 -12.58 -31.97
N CYS A 341 -6.04 -13.48 -31.29
CA CYS A 341 -4.86 -13.14 -30.50
C CYS A 341 -3.69 -12.70 -31.38
N SER A 342 -3.13 -11.51 -31.13
CA SER A 342 -1.99 -10.98 -31.90
C SER A 342 -0.65 -11.68 -31.63
N LEU A 343 -0.61 -12.66 -30.72
CA LEU A 343 0.59 -13.44 -30.42
C LEU A 343 0.65 -14.77 -31.16
N CYS A 344 -0.43 -15.57 -31.11
CA CYS A 344 -0.51 -16.88 -31.78
C CYS A 344 -1.32 -16.86 -33.08
N HIS A 345 -2.20 -15.87 -33.29
CA HIS A 345 -3.12 -15.75 -34.43
C HIS A 345 -4.15 -16.90 -34.58
N VAL A 346 -4.22 -17.85 -33.65
CA VAL A 346 -5.12 -19.01 -33.72
C VAL A 346 -6.41 -18.83 -32.91
N PHE A 347 -6.29 -18.42 -31.65
CA PHE A 347 -7.41 -18.41 -30.70
C PHE A 347 -7.90 -17.00 -30.38
N PRO A 348 -9.13 -16.84 -29.86
CA PRO A 348 -9.63 -15.55 -29.41
C PRO A 348 -8.84 -15.00 -28.23
N GLU A 349 -8.66 -13.69 -28.19
CA GLU A 349 -7.84 -12.99 -27.19
C GLU A 349 -8.63 -12.70 -25.90
N SER A 350 -8.51 -13.62 -24.93
CA SER A 350 -8.89 -13.41 -23.52
C SER A 350 -7.68 -13.10 -22.65
N SER A 351 -7.87 -12.63 -21.42
CA SER A 351 -6.75 -12.46 -20.46
C SER A 351 -6.08 -13.79 -20.12
N SER A 352 -6.86 -14.85 -19.93
CA SER A 352 -6.35 -16.19 -19.65
C SER A 352 -5.56 -16.72 -20.84
N HIS A 353 -6.11 -16.59 -22.06
CA HIS A 353 -5.42 -16.98 -23.28
C HIS A 353 -4.11 -16.22 -23.46
N LEU A 354 -4.16 -14.88 -23.35
CA LEU A 354 -3.02 -14.01 -23.59
C LEU A 354 -1.83 -14.36 -22.68
N PHE A 355 -2.07 -14.66 -21.41
CA PHE A 355 -0.99 -14.88 -20.45
C PHE A 355 -0.61 -16.35 -20.27
N PHE A 356 -1.54 -17.30 -20.35
CA PHE A 356 -1.30 -18.69 -19.95
C PHE A 356 -1.53 -19.73 -21.05
N GLU A 357 -2.51 -19.53 -21.94
CA GLU A 357 -2.87 -20.57 -22.93
C GLU A 357 -2.22 -20.37 -24.30
N CYS A 358 -1.81 -19.13 -24.61
CA CYS A 358 -1.16 -18.80 -25.87
C CYS A 358 0.19 -19.52 -25.97
N SER A 359 0.44 -20.24 -27.07
CA SER A 359 1.70 -20.98 -27.29
C SER A 359 2.95 -20.11 -27.09
N TYR A 360 2.90 -18.86 -27.54
CA TYR A 360 3.96 -17.88 -27.35
C TYR A 360 4.22 -17.57 -25.86
N SER A 361 3.17 -17.25 -25.10
CA SER A 361 3.27 -16.90 -23.68
C SER A 361 3.61 -18.12 -22.83
N TYR A 362 3.08 -19.28 -23.18
CA TYR A 362 3.35 -20.55 -22.51
C TYR A 362 4.82 -20.97 -22.63
N ASP A 363 5.43 -20.83 -23.82
CA ASP A 363 6.87 -21.08 -23.99
C ASP A 363 7.73 -20.16 -23.09
N ILE A 364 7.34 -18.88 -22.95
CA ILE A 364 8.02 -17.95 -22.02
C ILE A 364 7.84 -18.39 -20.57
N LEU A 365 6.63 -18.75 -20.16
CA LEU A 365 6.33 -19.21 -18.80
C LEU A 365 7.11 -20.48 -18.45
N LEU A 366 7.18 -21.45 -19.35
CA LEU A 366 7.94 -22.68 -19.16
C LEU A 366 9.44 -22.43 -18.97
N LYS A 367 10.00 -21.46 -19.69
CA LYS A 367 11.41 -21.05 -19.55
C LYS A 367 11.68 -20.31 -18.23
N LEU A 368 10.71 -19.56 -17.72
CA LEU A 368 10.85 -18.78 -16.49
C LEU A 368 10.61 -19.61 -15.22
N ILE A 369 9.60 -20.48 -15.24
CA ILE A 369 9.17 -21.29 -14.11
C ILE A 369 8.99 -22.73 -14.63
N PRO A 370 10.04 -23.56 -14.67
CA PRO A 370 9.95 -24.93 -15.14
C PRO A 370 8.92 -25.78 -14.38
N SER A 371 8.69 -25.47 -13.09
CA SER A 371 7.69 -26.12 -12.25
C SER A 371 6.24 -25.86 -12.69
N SER A 372 5.99 -24.87 -13.55
CA SER A 372 4.66 -24.62 -14.12
C SER A 372 4.16 -25.74 -15.03
N ARG A 373 5.05 -26.66 -15.45
CA ARG A 373 4.69 -27.87 -16.22
C ARG A 373 3.70 -28.78 -15.49
N TYR A 374 3.68 -28.72 -14.15
CA TYR A 374 2.81 -29.55 -13.32
C TYR A 374 1.46 -28.88 -13.03
N LEU A 375 1.22 -27.66 -13.52
CA LEU A 375 -0.10 -27.03 -13.46
C LEU A 375 -1.00 -27.74 -14.48
N LEU A 376 -1.69 -28.79 -14.01
CA LEU A 376 -2.57 -29.67 -14.80
C LEU A 376 -3.71 -28.92 -15.52
N PHE A 377 -4.00 -27.68 -15.10
CA PHE A 377 -4.97 -26.78 -15.72
C PHE A 377 -4.31 -25.44 -16.03
N LYS A 378 -4.62 -24.87 -17.21
CA LYS A 378 -4.21 -23.53 -17.64
C LYS A 378 -4.69 -22.49 -16.61
N PRO A 379 -3.82 -21.94 -15.75
CA PRO A 379 -4.26 -21.22 -14.56
C PRO A 379 -4.67 -19.79 -14.90
N SER A 380 -5.54 -19.21 -14.09
CA SER A 380 -5.76 -17.77 -14.05
C SER A 380 -4.61 -17.04 -13.32
N ILE A 381 -4.55 -15.71 -13.44
CA ILE A 381 -3.56 -14.91 -12.70
C ILE A 381 -3.74 -15.11 -11.18
N LEU A 382 -4.97 -15.22 -10.70
CA LEU A 382 -5.27 -15.46 -9.28
C LEU A 382 -4.76 -16.82 -8.83
N GLN A 383 -5.03 -17.87 -9.60
CA GLN A 383 -4.55 -19.22 -9.30
C GLN A 383 -3.02 -19.31 -9.29
N LEU A 384 -2.33 -18.58 -10.19
CA LEU A 384 -0.86 -18.49 -10.14
C LEU A 384 -0.39 -17.83 -8.82
N LEU A 385 -1.06 -16.77 -8.38
CA LEU A 385 -0.73 -16.07 -7.14
C LEU A 385 -1.05 -16.92 -5.90
N GLU A 386 -2.18 -17.61 -5.89
CA GLU A 386 -2.57 -18.57 -4.84
C GLU A 386 -1.55 -19.70 -4.75
N TRP A 387 -1.14 -20.27 -5.88
CA TRP A 387 -0.08 -21.28 -5.93
C TRP A 387 1.25 -20.79 -5.33
N ILE A 388 1.65 -19.53 -5.60
CA ILE A 388 2.84 -18.91 -4.97
C ILE A 388 2.64 -18.73 -3.45
N SER A 389 1.40 -18.49 -3.01
CA SER A 389 1.07 -18.22 -1.61
C SER A 389 1.02 -19.49 -0.75
N GLU A 390 0.47 -20.58 -1.28
CA GLU A 390 0.16 -21.83 -0.57
C GLU A 390 1.40 -22.61 -0.13
N ASP A 391 2.55 -22.38 -0.77
CA ASP A 391 3.79 -23.05 -0.40
C ASP A 391 4.34 -22.55 0.95
N GLN A 392 3.92 -23.17 2.04
CA GLN A 392 4.33 -22.81 3.41
C GLN A 392 5.83 -23.02 3.68
N ASN A 393 6.52 -23.87 2.91
CA ASN A 393 7.92 -24.22 3.15
C ASN A 393 8.92 -23.26 2.47
N THR A 394 8.44 -22.36 1.62
CA THR A 394 9.29 -21.44 0.86
C THR A 394 9.51 -20.12 1.58
N ILE A 395 10.78 -19.71 1.68
CA ILE A 395 11.20 -18.43 2.28
C ILE A 395 10.48 -17.27 1.59
N GLN A 396 10.00 -16.29 2.37
CA GLN A 396 9.27 -15.11 1.85
C GLN A 396 10.02 -14.37 0.72
N THR A 397 11.35 -14.36 0.75
CA THR A 397 12.18 -13.76 -0.31
C THR A 397 12.00 -14.45 -1.65
N THR A 398 11.89 -15.79 -1.65
CA THR A 398 11.62 -16.61 -2.82
C THR A 398 10.19 -16.42 -3.32
N LYS A 399 9.19 -16.32 -2.42
CA LYS A 399 7.80 -15.96 -2.81
C LYS A 399 7.73 -14.61 -3.50
N ASN A 400 8.44 -13.61 -2.96
CA ASN A 400 8.52 -12.28 -3.55
C ASN A 400 9.21 -12.32 -4.92
N TYR A 401 10.23 -13.16 -5.10
CA TYR A 401 10.90 -13.32 -6.39
C TYR A 401 9.96 -13.89 -7.47
N PHE A 402 9.25 -14.98 -7.17
CA PHE A 402 8.26 -15.56 -8.09
C PHE A 402 7.11 -14.60 -8.39
N SER A 403 6.65 -13.85 -7.39
CA SER A 403 5.64 -12.80 -7.58
C SER A 403 6.13 -11.69 -8.51
N LEU A 404 7.37 -11.24 -8.35
CA LEU A 404 7.98 -10.22 -9.21
C LEU A 404 8.17 -10.73 -10.64
N ILE A 405 8.68 -11.95 -10.84
CA ILE A 405 8.79 -12.57 -12.17
C ILE A 405 7.42 -12.64 -12.84
N SER A 406 6.40 -13.07 -12.11
CA SER A 406 5.03 -13.16 -12.64
C SER A 406 4.54 -11.80 -13.11
N CYS A 407 4.78 -10.75 -12.32
CA CYS A 407 4.44 -9.38 -12.70
C CYS A 407 5.23 -8.88 -13.94
N CYS A 408 6.54 -9.17 -14.00
CA CYS A 408 7.37 -8.84 -15.16
C CYS A 408 6.85 -9.55 -16.42
N SER A 409 6.50 -10.83 -16.31
CA SER A 409 6.00 -11.65 -17.42
C SER A 409 4.73 -11.04 -18.01
N ILE A 410 3.75 -10.74 -17.15
CA ILE A 410 2.49 -10.08 -17.55
C ILE A 410 2.77 -8.75 -18.26
N TYR A 411 3.69 -7.93 -17.72
CA TYR A 411 4.04 -6.65 -18.32
C TYR A 411 4.68 -6.79 -19.72
N PHE A 412 5.70 -7.64 -19.87
CA PHE A 412 6.42 -7.78 -21.13
C PHE A 412 5.57 -8.47 -22.20
N ILE A 413 4.76 -9.46 -21.84
CA ILE A 413 3.79 -10.10 -22.74
C ILE A 413 2.76 -9.06 -23.21
N TRP A 414 2.23 -8.23 -22.30
CA TRP A 414 1.29 -7.17 -22.64
C TRP A 414 1.88 -6.13 -23.60
N ILE A 415 3.14 -5.72 -23.37
CA ILE A 415 3.83 -4.79 -24.27
C ILE A 415 4.08 -5.42 -25.63
N GLU A 416 4.55 -6.66 -25.67
CA GLU A 416 4.80 -7.37 -26.93
C GLU A 416 3.51 -7.47 -27.76
N ARG A 417 2.40 -7.86 -27.12
CA ARG A 417 1.09 -7.88 -27.78
C ARG A 417 0.73 -6.52 -28.36
N ASN A 418 0.91 -5.43 -27.60
CA ASN A 418 0.58 -4.08 -28.08
C ASN A 418 1.53 -3.63 -29.20
N ALA A 419 2.81 -4.00 -29.14
CA ALA A 419 3.79 -3.70 -30.17
C ALA A 419 3.45 -4.40 -31.49
N ARG A 420 2.97 -5.65 -31.45
CA ARG A 420 2.47 -6.36 -32.64
C ARG A 420 1.18 -5.78 -33.17
N ARG A 421 0.23 -5.45 -32.30
CA ARG A 421 -1.11 -4.97 -32.71
C ARG A 421 -1.12 -3.55 -33.27
N PHE A 422 -0.26 -2.66 -32.76
CA PHE A 422 -0.28 -1.24 -33.14
C PHE A 422 1.02 -0.74 -33.78
N GLY A 423 2.13 -1.47 -33.64
CA GLY A 423 3.46 -1.01 -34.06
C GLY A 423 4.16 -1.89 -35.09
N ASN A 424 3.53 -3.00 -35.53
CA ASN A 424 4.12 -4.01 -36.43
C ASN A 424 5.55 -4.45 -36.04
N LYS A 425 5.84 -4.49 -34.73
CA LYS A 425 7.13 -4.97 -34.19
C LYS A 425 6.94 -6.37 -33.64
N TYR A 426 7.74 -7.32 -34.11
CA TYR A 426 7.66 -8.73 -33.74
C TYR A 426 8.97 -9.17 -33.09
N ASN A 427 8.91 -9.54 -31.82
CA ASN A 427 10.03 -10.16 -31.12
C ASN A 427 9.76 -11.66 -30.93
N SER A 428 10.81 -12.48 -30.97
CA SER A 428 10.70 -13.92 -30.69
C SER A 428 10.50 -14.17 -29.20
N SER A 429 9.95 -15.35 -28.86
CA SER A 429 9.75 -15.76 -27.46
C SER A 429 11.06 -15.68 -26.64
N SER A 430 12.17 -16.14 -27.22
CA SER A 430 13.50 -16.12 -26.58
C SER A 430 14.00 -14.69 -26.28
N THR A 431 13.76 -13.72 -27.17
CA THR A 431 14.14 -12.32 -26.91
C THR A 431 13.30 -11.68 -25.82
N THR A 432 11.99 -11.99 -25.76
CA THR A 432 11.11 -11.50 -24.70
C THR A 432 11.46 -12.13 -23.35
N PHE A 433 11.77 -13.43 -23.34
CA PHE A 433 12.31 -14.12 -22.18
C PHE A 433 13.58 -13.44 -21.66
N LEU A 434 14.54 -13.12 -22.54
CA LEU A 434 15.78 -12.46 -22.13
C LEU A 434 15.52 -11.06 -21.54
N ARG A 435 14.56 -10.31 -22.09
CA ARG A 435 14.12 -9.03 -21.52
C ARG A 435 13.54 -9.19 -20.12
N ILE A 436 12.73 -10.23 -19.88
CA ILE A 436 12.18 -10.54 -18.55
C ILE A 436 13.31 -10.90 -17.58
N LYS A 437 14.25 -11.79 -17.99
CA LYS A 437 15.41 -12.18 -17.19
C LYS A 437 16.27 -10.97 -16.79
N ASN A 438 16.54 -10.06 -17.73
CA ASN A 438 17.34 -8.86 -17.48
C ASN A 438 16.59 -7.82 -16.63
N ALA A 439 15.26 -7.81 -16.68
CA ALA A 439 14.44 -6.87 -15.93
C ALA A 439 14.29 -7.20 -14.44
N VAL A 440 14.61 -8.44 -14.04
CA VAL A 440 14.64 -8.87 -12.63
C VAL A 440 16.10 -8.82 -12.15
N PRO A 441 16.52 -7.77 -11.42
CA PRO A 441 17.91 -7.60 -11.05
C PRO A 441 18.37 -8.69 -10.07
N TRP A 442 19.51 -9.29 -10.35
CA TRP A 442 20.12 -10.36 -9.55
C TRP A 442 20.34 -9.99 -8.07
N TRP A 443 20.51 -8.71 -7.72
CA TRP A 443 20.68 -8.29 -6.33
C TRP A 443 19.42 -8.46 -5.47
N ILE A 444 18.22 -8.51 -6.07
CA ILE A 444 16.97 -8.84 -5.37
C ILE A 444 17.01 -10.30 -4.87
N VAL A 445 17.67 -11.18 -5.63
CA VAL A 445 17.92 -12.60 -5.32
C VAL A 445 19.05 -12.73 -4.28
N PHE A 446 20.16 -12.01 -4.45
CA PHE A 446 21.33 -12.13 -3.55
C PHE A 446 21.10 -11.55 -2.14
N SER A 447 20.37 -10.44 -2.01
CA SER A 447 20.11 -9.79 -0.71
C SER A 447 19.25 -10.60 0.27
N GLY A 448 18.72 -11.75 -0.15
CA GLY A 448 18.02 -12.68 0.74
C GLY A 448 18.76 -14.00 1.00
N LEU A 449 19.86 -14.29 0.30
CA LEU A 449 20.54 -15.59 0.36
C LEU A 449 21.99 -15.53 0.82
N PHE A 450 22.69 -14.40 0.64
CA PHE A 450 24.07 -14.27 1.11
C PHE A 450 24.39 -12.81 1.47
N SER A 451 24.84 -12.59 2.69
CA SER A 451 25.54 -11.37 3.12
C SER A 451 26.93 -11.33 2.46
N GLY A 452 27.03 -10.92 1.19
CA GLY A 452 28.32 -10.79 0.49
C GLY A 452 28.21 -10.31 -0.96
N PRO A 453 29.27 -9.70 -1.53
CA PRO A 453 29.23 -9.05 -2.85
C PRO A 453 29.15 -10.06 -4.01
N PRO A 454 28.64 -9.64 -5.19
CA PRO A 454 28.24 -10.55 -6.26
C PRO A 454 29.42 -11.12 -7.07
N ARG A 455 29.43 -12.45 -7.30
CA ARG A 455 30.32 -13.12 -8.28
C ARG A 455 29.69 -13.16 -9.68
N LYS A 456 30.47 -12.81 -10.71
CA LYS A 456 30.09 -12.61 -12.13
C LYS A 456 29.89 -13.90 -12.95
N ASN A 457 29.00 -14.82 -12.56
CA ASN A 457 28.65 -15.96 -13.44
C ASN A 457 27.13 -16.26 -13.41
N SER A 458 26.38 -15.59 -14.30
CA SER A 458 24.91 -15.58 -14.32
C SER A 458 24.23 -16.83 -14.86
N ASP A 459 24.91 -17.66 -15.66
CA ASP A 459 24.27 -18.81 -16.32
C ASP A 459 24.36 -20.12 -15.52
N ASN A 460 25.40 -20.29 -14.69
CA ASN A 460 25.55 -21.46 -13.82
C ASN A 460 24.70 -21.36 -12.53
N LEU A 461 24.35 -20.14 -12.10
CA LEU A 461 23.52 -19.91 -10.91
C LEU A 461 22.02 -20.08 -11.18
N TRP A 462 21.54 -19.79 -12.39
CA TRP A 462 20.15 -20.08 -12.80
C TRP A 462 19.86 -21.58 -12.76
N LYS A 463 20.80 -22.40 -13.26
CA LYS A 463 20.69 -23.86 -13.23
C LYS A 463 20.78 -24.42 -11.81
N SER A 464 21.64 -23.87 -10.95
CA SER A 464 21.81 -24.36 -9.58
C SER A 464 20.63 -24.02 -8.66
N PHE A 465 19.90 -22.93 -8.89
CA PHE A 465 18.75 -22.54 -8.07
C PHE A 465 17.53 -23.45 -8.30
N PHE A 466 17.29 -23.86 -9.54
CA PHE A 466 16.21 -24.81 -9.90
C PHE A 466 16.59 -26.28 -9.72
N HIS A 467 17.87 -26.59 -9.50
CA HIS A 467 18.36 -27.95 -9.21
C HIS A 467 18.71 -28.18 -7.73
N LYS A 468 18.42 -27.25 -6.82
CA LYS A 468 18.54 -27.50 -5.38
C LYS A 468 17.43 -28.44 -4.88
N PRO A 469 17.73 -29.37 -3.96
CA PRO A 469 16.81 -30.44 -3.54
C PRO A 469 15.53 -29.97 -2.83
N ALA A 470 15.38 -28.68 -2.52
CA ALA A 470 14.12 -28.12 -2.04
C ALA A 470 12.99 -28.22 -3.07
N VAL A 471 13.31 -28.25 -4.37
CA VAL A 471 12.34 -28.46 -5.47
C VAL A 471 12.06 -29.96 -5.71
N LEU A 472 12.95 -30.85 -5.28
CA LEU A 472 12.80 -32.32 -5.42
C LEU A 472 11.95 -32.96 -4.31
N LYS A 473 11.71 -32.29 -3.17
CA LYS A 473 10.75 -32.77 -2.18
C LYS A 473 9.28 -32.68 -2.65
N TRP A 474 9.02 -31.89 -3.70
CA TRP A 474 7.68 -31.69 -4.26
C TRP A 474 7.17 -32.84 -5.14
N THR A 475 8.04 -33.75 -5.61
CA THR A 475 7.63 -34.90 -6.43
C THR A 475 7.06 -36.06 -5.61
N HIS A 476 7.37 -36.13 -4.32
CA HIS A 476 6.91 -37.24 -3.47
C HIS A 476 5.51 -37.00 -2.88
N LEU A 477 5.10 -35.75 -2.62
CA LEU A 477 3.81 -35.45 -1.99
C LEU A 477 2.60 -35.53 -2.95
N VAL A 478 2.81 -35.46 -4.27
CA VAL A 478 1.73 -35.57 -5.27
C VAL A 478 1.43 -37.02 -5.65
N ASN A 479 2.38 -37.94 -5.43
CA ASN A 479 2.18 -39.37 -5.72
C ASN A 479 1.43 -40.13 -4.61
N ASP A 480 1.26 -39.55 -3.42
CA ASP A 480 0.56 -40.20 -2.29
C ASP A 480 -0.96 -40.01 -2.28
N ALA A 481 -1.53 -39.37 -3.31
CA ALA A 481 -2.98 -39.22 -3.48
C ALA A 481 -3.49 -40.06 -4.66
N THR A 482 -3.47 -41.38 -4.51
CA THR A 482 -4.32 -42.30 -5.28
C THR A 482 -5.22 -43.10 -4.33
N PRO A 483 -6.44 -43.49 -4.76
CA PRO A 483 -7.51 -43.84 -3.84
C PRO A 483 -7.29 -45.20 -3.19
N LYS A 484 -7.47 -45.25 -1.87
CA LYS A 484 -7.57 -46.48 -1.07
C LYS A 484 -8.65 -47.40 -1.66
N GLN A 485 -8.23 -48.51 -2.26
CA GLN A 485 -9.02 -49.73 -2.29
C GLN A 485 -8.85 -50.46 -0.95
N ALA A 486 -9.96 -50.97 -0.42
CA ALA A 486 -10.08 -51.66 0.86
C ALA A 486 -9.37 -53.05 0.86
N PRO A 487 -9.15 -53.66 2.04
CA PRO A 487 -8.00 -54.53 2.33
C PRO A 487 -8.30 -56.03 2.24
N ILE A 488 -7.29 -56.87 1.95
CA ILE A 488 -7.24 -58.31 2.31
C ILE A 488 -5.77 -58.78 2.46
N GLY A 489 -5.47 -59.49 3.57
CA GLY A 489 -4.36 -60.45 3.78
C GLY A 489 -3.04 -59.89 4.36
N TRP A 490 -2.70 -60.08 5.65
CA TRP A 490 -1.87 -61.17 6.24
C TRP A 490 -0.50 -61.35 5.54
N SER A 491 0.67 -61.42 6.16
CA SER A 491 1.11 -61.67 7.55
C SER A 491 2.64 -61.50 7.65
N SER A 492 3.13 -61.14 8.85
CA SER A 492 4.39 -61.55 9.53
C SER A 492 5.77 -61.46 8.85
N GLY A 493 6.73 -60.87 9.60
CA GLY A 493 7.99 -61.59 9.89
C GLY A 493 9.31 -60.86 9.64
N ASN A 494 9.81 -60.22 10.71
CA ASN A 494 11.19 -60.13 11.25
C ASN A 494 12.46 -60.42 10.42
N HIS A 495 13.49 -59.68 10.85
CA HIS A 495 14.95 -59.87 10.69
C HIS A 495 15.51 -59.55 9.30
N GLY A 496 16.59 -58.79 9.13
CA GLY A 496 17.76 -58.64 9.98
C GLY A 496 18.97 -59.08 9.17
N ASP A 497 19.95 -58.19 9.07
CA ASP A 497 21.37 -58.50 8.86
C ASP A 497 21.93 -58.81 7.45
N THR A 498 22.82 -57.87 7.07
CA THR A 498 24.22 -58.03 6.61
C THR A 498 24.60 -58.71 5.28
N ILE A 499 25.47 -57.95 4.58
CA ILE A 499 26.77 -58.38 4.02
C ILE A 499 26.75 -59.21 2.71
N SER A 500 26.93 -58.43 1.65
CA SER A 500 28.06 -58.53 0.71
C SER A 500 28.06 -59.55 -0.44
N ARG A 501 28.55 -58.97 -1.55
CA ARG A 501 29.58 -59.48 -2.46
C ARG A 501 29.14 -60.26 -3.70
N ASN A 502 29.84 -59.87 -4.78
CA ASN A 502 30.24 -60.64 -5.96
C ASN A 502 29.31 -60.54 -7.19
N PHE A 503 29.75 -60.32 -8.44
CA PHE A 503 31.06 -60.26 -9.13
C PHE A 503 30.80 -59.47 -10.46
N CYS A 504 31.61 -58.48 -10.83
CA CYS A 504 32.63 -58.50 -11.90
C CYS A 504 32.29 -59.32 -13.17
N ASN A 505 32.19 -58.64 -14.34
CA ASN A 505 33.19 -58.69 -15.43
C ASN A 505 32.67 -58.10 -16.76
N LEU A 506 33.37 -57.08 -17.29
CA LEU A 506 34.11 -57.11 -18.58
C LEU A 506 34.59 -55.68 -18.97
N SER A 507 35.91 -55.56 -19.12
CA SER A 507 36.79 -54.42 -19.45
C SER A 507 37.03 -54.32 -20.98
N PRO A 508 38.03 -53.57 -21.56
CA PRO A 508 38.72 -52.30 -21.20
C PRO A 508 39.05 -51.34 -22.41
N GLY A 509 39.66 -50.17 -22.12
CA GLY A 509 40.56 -49.37 -23.01
C GLY A 509 39.97 -48.02 -23.47
N VAL A 510 40.53 -46.82 -23.22
CA VAL A 510 41.90 -46.33 -23.50
C VAL A 510 42.31 -45.22 -22.51
N ASN A 511 43.60 -45.22 -22.11
CA ASN A 511 44.30 -44.25 -21.25
C ASN A 511 44.55 -42.88 -21.93
N VAL A 512 44.48 -41.79 -21.17
CA VAL A 512 45.13 -40.51 -21.51
C VAL A 512 46.07 -40.09 -20.37
N SER A 513 47.31 -39.83 -20.75
CA SER A 513 48.47 -39.45 -19.95
C SER A 513 48.31 -38.11 -19.23
N GLY A 514 48.58 -38.13 -17.92
CA GLY A 514 48.82 -36.93 -17.12
C GLY A 514 50.21 -36.35 -17.40
N SER A 515 50.27 -35.37 -18.29
CA SER A 515 51.47 -34.53 -18.48
C SER A 515 51.18 -33.21 -19.23
N GLN A 516 49.98 -32.65 -19.07
CA GLN A 516 49.64 -31.31 -19.62
C GLN A 516 49.07 -30.32 -18.58
N ILE A 517 48.84 -30.74 -17.33
CA ILE A 517 48.18 -29.89 -16.30
C ILE A 517 49.19 -29.13 -15.43
N LEU A 518 50.47 -29.52 -15.45
CA LEU A 518 51.51 -28.89 -14.62
C LEU A 518 52.26 -27.72 -15.27
N LEU A 519 52.10 -27.51 -16.58
CA LEU A 519 52.70 -26.37 -17.29
C LEU A 519 51.79 -25.12 -17.33
N ASP A 520 50.47 -25.28 -17.26
CA ASP A 520 49.52 -24.15 -17.25
C ASP A 520 49.39 -23.46 -15.88
N ILE A 521 49.73 -24.16 -14.79
CA ILE A 521 49.68 -23.57 -13.44
C ILE A 521 50.87 -22.63 -13.20
N HIS A 522 52.02 -22.86 -13.82
CA HIS A 522 53.18 -21.97 -13.70
C HIS A 522 53.03 -20.66 -14.51
N TYR A 523 52.27 -20.65 -15.61
CA TYR A 523 52.01 -19.44 -16.38
C TYR A 523 50.98 -18.50 -15.73
N LEU A 524 50.00 -19.07 -15.01
CA LEU A 524 48.99 -18.28 -14.28
C LEU A 524 49.54 -17.60 -13.02
N VAL A 525 50.56 -18.17 -12.36
CA VAL A 525 51.16 -17.59 -11.15
C VAL A 525 52.11 -16.42 -11.49
N LEU A 526 52.83 -16.48 -12.61
CA LEU A 526 53.70 -15.39 -13.08
C LEU A 526 52.91 -14.18 -13.63
N HIS A 527 51.72 -14.40 -14.19
CA HIS A 527 50.83 -13.32 -14.64
C HIS A 527 50.06 -12.64 -13.49
N TYR A 528 49.82 -13.36 -12.39
CA TYR A 528 49.16 -12.82 -11.19
C TYR A 528 50.13 -11.94 -10.36
N LEU A 529 51.42 -12.31 -10.28
CA LEU A 529 52.43 -11.54 -9.56
C LEU A 529 52.85 -10.25 -10.29
N THR A 530 52.86 -10.24 -11.63
CA THR A 530 53.14 -9.02 -12.41
C THR A 530 52.02 -7.99 -12.32
N PHE A 531 50.75 -8.41 -12.25
CA PHE A 531 49.61 -7.50 -12.07
C PHE A 531 49.55 -6.89 -10.66
N VAL A 532 49.85 -7.67 -9.63
CA VAL A 532 49.87 -7.19 -8.23
C VAL A 532 51.03 -6.22 -7.97
N LEU A 533 52.19 -6.43 -8.60
CA LEU A 533 53.33 -5.51 -8.50
C LEU A 533 53.08 -4.20 -9.27
N LEU A 534 52.33 -4.21 -10.38
CA LEU A 534 51.94 -3.00 -11.12
C LEU A 534 50.89 -2.16 -10.39
N ASP A 535 49.96 -2.78 -9.67
CA ASP A 535 48.97 -2.06 -8.85
C ASP A 535 49.57 -1.49 -7.56
N LEU A 536 50.55 -2.18 -6.95
CA LEU A 536 51.32 -1.63 -5.82
C LEU A 536 52.25 -0.48 -6.26
N ALA A 537 52.83 -0.53 -7.46
CA ALA A 537 53.60 0.57 -8.02
C ALA A 537 52.72 1.80 -8.35
N ARG A 538 51.48 1.60 -8.82
CA ARG A 538 50.50 2.69 -9.07
C ARG A 538 49.97 3.32 -7.78
N ALA A 539 49.74 2.53 -6.73
CA ALA A 539 49.31 3.03 -5.43
C ALA A 539 50.39 3.89 -4.75
N ASN A 540 51.67 3.49 -4.85
CA ASN A 540 52.78 4.27 -4.29
C ASN A 540 53.10 5.56 -5.08
N PHE A 541 52.76 5.63 -6.37
CA PHE A 541 52.94 6.86 -7.16
C PHE A 541 51.83 7.91 -6.88
N CYS A 542 50.63 7.47 -6.48
CA CYS A 542 49.54 8.39 -6.12
C CYS A 542 49.67 8.94 -4.69
N ALA A 543 50.33 8.23 -3.77
CA ALA A 543 50.51 8.68 -2.38
C ALA A 543 51.59 9.76 -2.19
N ARG A 544 52.41 10.07 -3.21
CA ARG A 544 53.46 11.11 -3.14
C ARG A 544 53.07 12.47 -3.73
N LYS A 545 51.82 12.68 -4.16
CA LYS A 545 51.36 13.95 -4.77
C LYS A 545 50.31 14.73 -3.97
N SER A 546 50.07 14.38 -2.71
CA SER A 546 49.15 15.12 -1.85
C SER A 546 49.67 15.21 -0.43
N ASN A 547 50.62 16.11 -0.21
CA ASN A 547 50.74 16.97 0.96
C ASN A 547 51.61 18.18 0.56
N PRO A 548 51.36 19.36 1.16
CA PRO A 548 51.72 20.68 0.60
C PRO A 548 53.22 20.92 0.40
#